data_AF-A0A7J7IIG4-F1
#
_entry.id   AF-A0A7J7IIG4-F1
#
_cell.length_a   1.000
_cell.length_b   1.000
_cell.length_c   1.000
_cell.angle_alpha   90.00
_cell.angle_beta   90.00
_cell.angle_gamma   90.00
#
_symmetry.space_group_name_H-M   'P 1'
#
loop_
_entity.id
_entity.type
_entity.pdbx_description
1 polymer ?
#
loop_
_entity_poly.entity_id
_entity_poly.type
_entity_poly.pdbx_seq_one_letter_code
_entity_poly.pdbx_strand_id
1 'polypeptide(L)'
;MDDCAPAVPHEVRCDASLVRMAVVRPFSTKHIGLLERRISDWTTLAHAAPCLSGEIIKGTSNDIVPDLVFVYSASRADHEAHGDEFRERLMRAAEPLSPRDGRPSCFRKILFWKHIIDRHLEDVHPDATCGMFYDLIDRLAAANATDHEPYTHFLLMEPDVQPLQTGWLTKGMLPLACMAAVDGAWMVGSISRNPMDYRDYHLNGNALYAVQDKAFRQEYLGDHVRRRYRRSARVPLRRAAAAPPLAVST
;
A
#
# COMPACT_ATOMS: atom_id res chain seq x y z
N MET A 1 -9.96 -8.55 43.11
CA MET A 1 -10.23 -7.88 41.82
C MET A 1 -9.16 -6.81 41.75
N ASP A 2 -8.05 -7.14 41.11
CA ASP A 2 -6.94 -6.21 40.98
C ASP A 2 -7.34 -5.12 39.97
N ASP A 3 -7.18 -3.88 40.40
CA ASP A 3 -7.44 -2.68 39.61
C ASP A 3 -6.55 -2.68 38.35
N CYS A 4 -7.17 -2.90 37.19
CA CYS A 4 -6.60 -2.48 35.92
C CYS A 4 -6.64 -0.95 35.88
N ALA A 5 -5.70 -0.29 36.57
CA ALA A 5 -5.46 1.12 36.38
C ALA A 5 -5.11 1.34 34.89
N PRO A 6 -5.82 2.25 34.18
CA PRO A 6 -5.49 2.52 32.79
C PRO A 6 -4.04 3.01 32.74
N ALA A 7 -3.21 2.31 31.97
CA ALA A 7 -1.82 2.72 31.75
C ALA A 7 -1.84 4.18 31.26
N VAL A 8 -1.07 5.04 31.94
CA VAL A 8 -0.89 6.43 31.51
C VAL A 8 -0.37 6.36 30.08
N PRO A 9 -1.07 6.95 29.09
CA PRO A 9 -0.63 6.89 27.70
C PRO A 9 0.77 7.48 27.64
N HIS A 10 1.76 6.67 27.28
CA HIS A 10 3.07 7.20 26.93
C HIS A 10 2.87 8.05 25.68
N GLU A 11 3.20 9.35 25.79
CA GLU A 11 3.18 10.25 24.64
C GLU A 11 4.30 9.81 23.68
N VAL A 12 3.95 8.97 22.71
CA VAL A 12 4.90 8.48 21.69
C VAL A 12 5.27 9.67 20.81
N ARG A 13 6.41 10.27 21.09
CA ARG A 13 7.03 11.25 20.18
C ARG A 13 7.65 10.50 19.02
N CYS A 14 6.88 10.39 17.94
CA CYS A 14 7.38 9.92 16.66
C CYS A 14 8.26 11.00 16.04
N ASP A 15 9.53 10.70 15.81
CA ASP A 15 10.31 11.51 14.88
C ASP A 15 9.73 11.25 13.49
N ALA A 16 9.21 12.31 12.87
CA ALA A 16 8.58 12.19 11.57
C ALA A 16 9.57 11.85 10.43
N SER A 17 10.87 11.80 10.71
CA SER A 17 11.86 11.13 9.85
C SER A 17 11.63 9.61 9.76
N LEU A 18 11.02 8.99 10.77
CA LEU A 18 10.79 7.53 10.84
C LEU A 18 9.67 7.06 9.92
N VAL A 19 8.77 7.96 9.52
CA VAL A 19 7.57 7.60 8.76
C VAL A 19 7.51 8.37 7.46
N ARG A 20 7.81 7.64 6.39
CA ARG A 20 7.41 7.96 5.03
C ARG A 20 6.40 6.95 4.52
N MET A 21 5.19 7.42 4.22
CA MET A 21 4.03 6.57 3.98
C MET A 21 3.42 6.75 2.57
N ALA A 22 2.97 5.63 1.98
CA ALA A 22 2.08 5.62 0.81
C ALA A 22 0.70 5.05 1.19
N VAL A 23 -0.37 5.60 0.64
CA VAL A 23 -1.69 4.96 0.60
C VAL A 23 -1.84 4.30 -0.76
N VAL A 24 -1.90 2.98 -0.78
CA VAL A 24 -1.93 2.18 -2.01
C VAL A 24 -3.32 1.64 -2.25
N ARG A 25 -3.87 1.93 -3.42
CA ARG A 25 -5.19 1.50 -3.90
C ARG A 25 -5.01 0.56 -5.10
N PRO A 26 -4.82 -0.75 -4.90
CA PRO A 26 -4.73 -1.71 -6.00
C PRO A 26 -6.08 -1.90 -6.65
N PHE A 27 -6.15 -2.02 -7.97
CA PHE A 27 -7.41 -2.24 -8.67
C PHE A 27 -7.22 -3.02 -9.98
N SER A 28 -8.31 -3.59 -10.48
CA SER A 28 -8.38 -4.25 -11.79
C SER A 28 -9.43 -3.55 -12.65
N THR A 29 -9.56 -3.95 -13.92
CA THR A 29 -10.46 -3.31 -14.90
C THR A 29 -11.89 -3.15 -14.38
N LYS A 30 -12.42 -4.15 -13.67
CA LYS A 30 -13.79 -4.13 -13.12
C LYS A 30 -14.00 -3.12 -11.98
N HIS A 31 -12.92 -2.63 -11.36
CA HIS A 31 -12.99 -1.78 -10.17
C HIS A 31 -12.86 -0.28 -10.46
N ILE A 32 -12.55 0.14 -11.69
CA ILE A 32 -12.28 1.55 -12.02
C ILE A 32 -13.43 2.48 -11.60
N GLY A 33 -14.67 2.14 -11.96
CA GLY A 33 -15.84 2.96 -11.62
C GLY A 33 -16.15 3.00 -10.12
N LEU A 34 -15.81 1.93 -9.39
CA LEU A 34 -15.95 1.93 -7.92
C LEU A 34 -14.91 2.84 -7.29
N LEU A 35 -13.65 2.75 -7.76
CA LEU A 35 -12.55 3.54 -7.23
C LEU A 35 -12.76 5.04 -7.48
N GLU A 36 -13.23 5.45 -8.66
CA GLU A 36 -13.60 6.84 -8.95
C GLU A 36 -14.65 7.37 -7.97
N ARG A 37 -15.72 6.59 -7.73
CA ARG A 37 -16.76 6.97 -6.77
C ARG A 37 -16.20 7.11 -5.36
N ARG A 38 -15.36 6.18 -4.92
CA ARG A 38 -14.73 6.23 -3.58
C ARG A 38 -13.79 7.42 -3.41
N ILE A 39 -13.04 7.79 -4.45
CA ILE A 39 -12.22 9.00 -4.43
C ILE A 39 -13.10 10.26 -4.43
N SER A 40 -14.19 10.27 -5.19
CA SER A 40 -15.18 11.36 -5.14
C SER A 40 -15.80 11.49 -3.74
N ASP A 41 -16.12 10.38 -3.09
CA ASP A 41 -16.67 10.35 -1.73
C ASP A 41 -15.72 11.07 -0.75
N TRP A 42 -14.40 10.92 -0.89
CA TRP A 42 -13.40 11.60 -0.04
C TRP A 42 -13.45 13.13 -0.12
N THR A 43 -14.05 13.69 -1.16
CA THR A 43 -14.16 15.14 -1.37
C THR A 43 -15.58 15.66 -1.15
N THR A 44 -16.58 14.79 -1.24
CA THR A 44 -18.00 15.15 -1.20
C THR A 44 -18.69 14.75 0.10
N LEU A 45 -18.19 13.71 0.78
CA LEU A 45 -18.73 13.24 2.06
C LEU A 45 -17.81 13.68 3.20
N ALA A 46 -18.35 14.46 4.13
CA ALA A 46 -17.59 15.00 5.25
C ALA A 46 -16.89 13.93 6.10
N HIS A 47 -17.56 12.79 6.36
CA HIS A 47 -16.99 11.67 7.13
C HIS A 47 -15.88 10.91 6.40
N ALA A 48 -15.72 11.11 5.09
CA ALA A 48 -14.75 10.39 4.27
C ALA A 48 -13.47 11.19 4.00
N ALA A 49 -13.45 12.48 4.38
CA ALA A 49 -12.35 13.36 4.05
C ALA A 49 -11.04 12.86 4.68
N PRO A 50 -9.94 12.70 3.92
CA PRO A 50 -8.69 12.13 4.44
C PRO A 50 -8.02 12.99 5.50
N CYS A 51 -8.06 14.30 5.31
CA CYS A 51 -7.51 15.27 6.23
C CYS A 51 -8.59 16.27 6.67
N LEU A 52 -8.39 16.91 7.82
CA LEU A 52 -9.25 17.97 8.28
C LEU A 52 -8.85 19.30 7.63
N SER A 53 -9.83 19.98 7.04
CA SER A 53 -9.64 21.31 6.46
C SER A 53 -9.13 22.31 7.52
N GLY A 54 -7.97 22.92 7.27
CA GLY A 54 -7.35 23.90 8.16
C GLY A 54 -6.27 23.35 9.10
N GLU A 55 -6.18 22.03 9.26
CA GLU A 55 -5.00 21.39 9.86
C GLU A 55 -3.92 21.26 8.78
N ILE A 56 -3.18 22.35 8.52
CA ILE A 56 -1.76 22.15 8.21
C ILE A 56 -1.23 21.43 9.46
N ILE A 57 -0.51 20.32 9.30
CA ILE A 57 0.18 19.63 10.40
C ILE A 57 1.24 20.61 10.93
N LYS A 58 0.80 21.63 11.67
CA LYS A 58 1.61 22.72 12.18
C LYS A 58 2.05 22.33 13.57
N GLY A 59 3.26 21.79 13.63
CA GLY A 59 3.94 21.53 14.88
C GLY A 59 4.95 20.41 14.68
N THR A 60 6.23 20.78 14.79
CA THR A 60 7.42 19.91 14.79
C THR A 60 7.84 19.34 13.43
N SER A 61 8.52 20.18 12.65
CA SER A 61 9.69 19.87 11.79
C SER A 61 9.70 18.69 10.82
N ASN A 62 8.63 17.94 10.58
CA ASN A 62 8.51 17.05 9.41
C ASN A 62 7.02 16.85 9.08
N ASP A 63 6.57 17.55 8.03
CA ASP A 63 5.26 17.40 7.41
C ASP A 63 5.15 15.98 6.79
N ILE A 64 4.71 14.98 7.56
CA ILE A 64 4.41 13.66 6.98
C ILE A 64 3.15 13.79 6.12
N VAL A 65 3.33 14.13 4.85
CA VAL A 65 2.27 14.13 3.86
C VAL A 65 2.43 12.87 3.00
N PRO A 66 1.53 11.89 3.12
CA PRO A 66 1.65 10.64 2.38
C PRO A 66 1.39 10.84 0.88
N ASP A 67 1.83 9.87 0.09
CA ASP A 67 1.46 9.80 -1.33
C ASP A 67 0.24 8.89 -1.52
N LEU A 68 -0.60 9.19 -2.51
CA LEU A 68 -1.65 8.29 -2.97
C LEU A 68 -1.14 7.54 -4.21
N VAL A 69 -1.22 6.22 -4.21
CA VAL A 69 -0.71 5.38 -5.30
C VAL A 69 -1.82 4.45 -5.78
N PHE A 70 -2.28 4.69 -7.00
CA PHE A 70 -3.16 3.75 -7.71
C PHE A 70 -2.32 2.69 -8.39
N VAL A 71 -2.62 1.41 -8.16
CA VAL A 71 -1.90 0.29 -8.78
C VAL A 71 -2.87 -0.48 -9.66
N TYR A 72 -2.74 -0.30 -10.98
CA TYR A 72 -3.55 -1.02 -11.96
C TYR A 72 -2.90 -2.38 -12.24
N SER A 73 -3.57 -3.44 -11.81
CA SER A 73 -3.14 -4.83 -11.97
C SER A 73 -3.97 -5.51 -13.05
N ALA A 74 -3.32 -5.79 -14.19
CA ALA A 74 -4.00 -6.37 -15.36
C ALA A 74 -3.00 -7.06 -16.30
N SER A 75 -3.50 -7.75 -17.33
CA SER A 75 -2.63 -8.31 -18.37
C SER A 75 -1.97 -7.20 -19.19
N ARG A 76 -0.92 -7.53 -19.95
CA ARG A 76 -0.26 -6.57 -20.86
C ARG A 76 -1.26 -5.98 -21.87
N ALA A 77 -2.10 -6.81 -22.47
CA ALA A 77 -3.11 -6.38 -23.42
C ALA A 77 -4.13 -5.41 -22.78
N ASP A 78 -4.54 -5.68 -21.54
CA ASP A 78 -5.45 -4.78 -20.81
C ASP A 78 -4.79 -3.42 -20.47
N HIS A 79 -3.48 -3.41 -20.19
CA HIS A 79 -2.71 -2.17 -19.97
C HIS A 79 -2.61 -1.33 -21.24
N GLU A 80 -2.40 -1.98 -22.39
CA GLU A 80 -2.37 -1.32 -23.70
C GLU A 80 -3.75 -0.79 -24.09
N ALA A 81 -4.81 -1.54 -23.81
CA ALA A 81 -6.18 -1.17 -24.15
C ALA A 81 -6.76 -0.06 -23.25
N HIS A 82 -6.46 -0.07 -21.95
CA HIS A 82 -7.18 0.74 -20.96
C HIS A 82 -6.29 1.57 -20.02
N GLY A 83 -4.97 1.35 -20.01
CA GLY A 83 -4.09 1.89 -18.98
C GLY A 83 -4.08 3.42 -18.91
N ASP A 84 -4.07 4.09 -20.07
CA ASP A 84 -3.99 5.55 -20.13
C ASP A 84 -5.35 6.19 -19.83
N GLU A 85 -6.45 5.61 -20.33
CA GLU A 85 -7.83 6.01 -19.98
C GLU A 85 -8.04 5.95 -18.46
N PHE A 86 -7.69 4.83 -17.82
CA PHE A 86 -7.87 4.66 -16.38
C PHE A 86 -6.99 5.59 -15.56
N ARG A 87 -5.77 5.89 -16.04
CA ARG A 87 -4.92 6.90 -15.43
C ARG A 87 -5.60 8.27 -15.46
N GLU A 88 -6.06 8.72 -16.62
CA GLU A 88 -6.70 10.03 -16.76
C GLU A 88 -7.94 10.16 -15.87
N ARG A 89 -8.77 9.12 -15.86
CA ARG A 89 -9.97 9.01 -15.04
C ARG A 89 -9.69 9.16 -13.55
N LEU A 90 -8.74 8.39 -13.01
CA LEU A 90 -8.39 8.47 -11.59
C LEU A 90 -7.66 9.76 -11.23
N MET A 91 -6.76 10.25 -12.09
CA MET A 91 -6.08 11.52 -11.83
C MET A 91 -7.06 12.70 -11.82
N ARG A 92 -8.10 12.67 -12.68
CA ARG A 92 -9.19 13.65 -12.65
C ARG A 92 -10.03 13.54 -11.39
N ALA A 93 -10.43 12.33 -11.00
CA ALA A 93 -11.19 12.13 -9.76
C ALA A 93 -10.41 12.60 -8.51
N ALA A 94 -9.09 12.40 -8.51
CA ALA A 94 -8.21 12.77 -7.41
C ALA A 94 -7.64 14.21 -7.51
N GLU A 95 -7.99 14.96 -8.54
CA GLU A 95 -7.54 16.34 -8.76
C GLU A 95 -7.85 17.31 -7.59
N PRO A 96 -8.98 17.17 -6.85
CA PRO A 96 -9.22 17.99 -5.66
C PRO A 96 -8.36 17.61 -4.46
N LEU A 97 -7.76 16.42 -4.47
CA LEU A 97 -6.88 15.88 -3.43
C LEU A 97 -5.40 16.13 -3.72
N SER A 98 -5.08 16.78 -4.83
CA SER A 98 -3.70 17.10 -5.24
C SER A 98 -3.28 18.47 -4.69
N PRO A 99 -1.98 18.70 -4.43
CA PRO A 99 -1.47 20.02 -4.11
C PRO A 99 -1.83 21.03 -5.20
N ARG A 100 -2.43 22.15 -4.81
CA ARG A 100 -2.62 23.33 -5.67
C ARG A 100 -2.13 24.55 -4.94
N ASP A 101 -1.64 25.54 -5.68
CA ASP A 101 -1.09 26.78 -5.13
C ASP A 101 -1.98 27.37 -4.03
N GLY A 102 -1.48 27.34 -2.79
CA GLY A 102 -2.14 27.90 -1.61
C GLY A 102 -3.27 27.06 -0.99
N ARG A 103 -3.61 25.87 -1.52
CA ARG A 103 -4.62 24.99 -0.93
C ARG A 103 -3.98 23.83 -0.15
N PRO A 104 -4.38 23.58 1.10
CA PRO A 104 -3.98 22.37 1.83
C PRO A 104 -4.38 21.13 1.04
N SER A 105 -3.47 20.18 0.91
CA SER A 105 -3.70 18.88 0.26
C SER A 105 -3.47 17.76 1.26
N CYS A 106 -4.30 16.73 1.23
CA CYS A 106 -4.10 15.54 2.07
C CYS A 106 -2.98 14.63 1.55
N PHE A 107 -2.63 14.76 0.27
CA PHE A 107 -1.59 13.96 -0.36
C PHE A 107 -0.53 14.84 -1.02
N ARG A 108 0.71 14.40 -0.93
CA ARG A 108 1.86 15.12 -1.51
C ARG A 108 1.97 14.85 -3.00
N LYS A 109 1.88 13.58 -3.39
CA LYS A 109 1.83 13.16 -4.79
C LYS A 109 0.68 12.18 -4.98
N ILE A 110 0.13 12.19 -6.18
CA ILE A 110 -0.81 11.18 -6.65
C ILE A 110 -0.16 10.46 -7.83
N LEU A 111 0.03 9.16 -7.69
CA LEU A 111 0.78 8.32 -8.61
C LEU A 111 -0.12 7.25 -9.22
N PHE A 112 0.19 6.89 -10.46
CA PHE A 112 -0.44 5.79 -11.16
C PHE A 112 0.63 4.79 -11.59
N TRP A 113 0.54 3.57 -11.07
CA TRP A 113 1.48 2.49 -11.32
C TRP A 113 0.80 1.37 -12.08
N LYS A 114 1.45 0.90 -13.15
CA LYS A 114 1.07 -0.31 -13.87
C LYS A 114 1.76 -1.51 -13.21
N HIS A 115 1.01 -2.58 -12.99
CA HIS A 115 1.47 -3.91 -12.57
C HIS A 115 0.93 -4.94 -13.56
N ILE A 116 1.83 -5.66 -14.23
CA ILE A 116 1.46 -6.61 -15.29
C ILE A 116 1.34 -7.99 -14.66
N ILE A 117 0.16 -8.59 -14.76
CA ILE A 117 -0.09 -9.97 -14.34
C ILE A 117 0.03 -10.87 -15.57
N ASP A 118 0.89 -11.88 -15.51
CA ASP A 118 0.88 -12.95 -16.51
C ASP A 118 -0.17 -13.99 -16.11
N ARG A 119 -1.37 -13.87 -16.68
CA ARG A 119 -2.49 -14.77 -16.39
C ARG A 119 -2.16 -16.24 -16.68
N HIS A 120 -1.18 -16.54 -17.54
CA HIS A 120 -0.82 -17.93 -17.81
C HIS A 120 0.11 -18.54 -16.77
N LEU A 121 0.80 -17.71 -15.98
CA LEU A 121 1.70 -18.14 -14.91
C LEU A 121 1.12 -17.92 -13.50
N GLU A 122 0.18 -16.99 -13.35
CA GLU A 122 -0.21 -16.43 -12.04
C GLU A 122 -1.71 -16.59 -11.73
N ASP A 123 -2.53 -17.12 -12.65
CA ASP A 123 -3.99 -17.30 -12.46
C ASP A 123 -4.34 -18.56 -11.65
N VAL A 124 -3.63 -18.75 -10.53
CA VAL A 124 -3.98 -19.70 -9.47
C VAL A 124 -4.00 -18.92 -8.17
N HIS A 125 -5.15 -18.81 -7.51
CA HIS A 125 -5.19 -18.21 -6.18
C HIS A 125 -4.37 -19.09 -5.22
N PRO A 126 -3.42 -18.51 -4.46
CA PRO A 126 -3.28 -17.09 -4.14
C PRO A 126 -2.17 -16.32 -4.89
N ASP A 127 -1.58 -16.87 -5.95
CA ASP A 127 -0.34 -16.39 -6.58
C ASP A 127 -0.45 -15.01 -7.24
N ALA A 128 -1.50 -14.68 -8.02
CA ALA A 128 -1.63 -13.35 -8.63
C ALA A 128 -1.83 -12.21 -7.61
N THR A 129 -2.65 -12.42 -6.58
CA THR A 129 -2.92 -11.39 -5.56
C THR A 129 -1.69 -11.17 -4.67
N CYS A 130 -0.94 -12.24 -4.38
CA CYS A 130 0.32 -12.16 -3.66
C CYS A 130 1.45 -11.56 -4.51
N GLY A 131 1.51 -11.87 -5.81
CA GLY A 131 2.50 -11.36 -6.75
C GLY A 131 2.50 -9.83 -6.83
N MET A 132 1.31 -9.25 -7.03
CA MET A 132 1.13 -7.79 -6.98
C MET A 132 1.64 -7.19 -5.67
N PHE A 133 1.34 -7.83 -4.54
CA PHE A 133 1.76 -7.34 -3.24
C PHE A 133 3.29 -7.39 -3.06
N TYR A 134 3.95 -8.43 -3.57
CA TYR A 134 5.42 -8.54 -3.53
C TYR A 134 6.09 -7.50 -4.41
N ASP A 135 5.61 -7.37 -5.65
CA ASP A 135 6.10 -6.36 -6.58
C ASP A 135 5.89 -4.94 -6.02
N LEU A 136 4.76 -4.72 -5.35
CA LEU A 136 4.47 -3.46 -4.66
C LEU A 136 5.49 -3.16 -3.56
N ILE A 137 5.79 -4.12 -2.68
CA ILE A 137 6.76 -3.94 -1.59
C ILE A 137 8.14 -3.63 -2.15
N ASP A 138 8.59 -4.38 -3.16
CA ASP A 138 9.90 -4.17 -3.77
C ASP A 138 9.97 -2.83 -4.49
N ARG A 139 8.89 -2.46 -5.19
CA ARG A 139 8.79 -1.16 -5.86
C ARG A 139 8.75 -0.01 -4.86
N LEU A 140 8.04 -0.12 -3.74
CA LEU A 140 8.01 0.90 -2.68
C LEU A 140 9.38 1.02 -1.98
N ALA A 141 10.05 -0.11 -1.73
CA ALA A 141 11.40 -0.13 -1.15
C ALA A 141 12.45 0.46 -2.10
N ALA A 142 12.31 0.22 -3.40
CA ALA A 142 13.21 0.70 -4.44
C ALA A 142 12.83 2.08 -5.01
N ALA A 143 11.66 2.62 -4.65
CA ALA A 143 11.17 3.91 -5.14
C ALA A 143 12.03 5.05 -4.59
N ASN A 144 13.17 5.27 -5.24
CA ASN A 144 14.12 6.31 -4.92
C ASN A 144 13.82 7.59 -5.72
N ALA A 145 12.54 7.94 -5.86
CA ALA A 145 12.10 8.98 -6.77
C ALA A 145 12.34 10.39 -6.19
N THR A 146 13.58 10.82 -6.43
CA THR A 146 14.04 12.15 -6.87
C THR A 146 14.29 13.26 -5.87
N ASP A 147 14.02 13.13 -4.57
CA ASP A 147 14.51 14.12 -3.56
C ASP A 147 14.59 13.57 -2.12
N HIS A 148 14.13 12.35 -1.85
CA HIS A 148 13.98 11.83 -0.48
C HIS A 148 14.02 10.28 -0.46
N GLU A 149 14.41 9.73 0.69
CA GLU A 149 14.61 8.30 1.04
C GLU A 149 13.43 7.33 0.77
N PRO A 150 13.65 6.02 0.60
CA PRO A 150 12.59 5.04 0.31
C PRO A 150 11.37 5.08 1.27
N TYR A 151 10.21 4.59 0.81
CA TYR A 151 9.05 4.46 1.70
C TYR A 151 9.38 3.52 2.87
N THR A 152 8.94 3.91 4.06
CA THR A 152 9.06 3.11 5.28
C THR A 152 7.80 2.30 5.53
N HIS A 153 6.64 2.84 5.15
CA HIS A 153 5.33 2.24 5.41
C HIS A 153 4.41 2.40 4.21
N PHE A 154 3.43 1.53 4.08
CA PHE A 154 2.29 1.75 3.21
C PHE A 154 1.01 1.22 3.82
N LEU A 155 -0.10 1.92 3.60
CA LEU A 155 -1.44 1.40 3.83
C LEU A 155 -1.93 0.78 2.53
N LEU A 156 -2.13 -0.53 2.53
CA LEU A 156 -2.91 -1.18 1.48
C LEU A 156 -4.38 -0.91 1.77
N MET A 157 -5.13 -0.47 0.77
CA MET A 157 -6.55 -0.19 0.90
C MET A 157 -7.28 -0.67 -0.36
N GLU A 158 -8.13 -1.67 -0.21
CA GLU A 158 -8.86 -2.26 -1.34
C GLU A 158 -9.86 -1.28 -1.99
N PRO A 159 -10.21 -1.47 -3.28
CA PRO A 159 -11.08 -0.55 -4.01
C PRO A 159 -12.44 -0.26 -3.39
N ASP A 160 -12.99 -1.20 -2.64
CA ASP A 160 -14.32 -1.12 -2.04
C ASP A 160 -14.33 -0.49 -0.65
N VAL A 161 -13.17 -0.32 -0.02
CA VAL A 161 -13.06 0.27 1.32
C VAL A 161 -13.33 1.76 1.31
N GLN A 162 -14.11 2.15 2.31
CA GLN A 162 -14.55 3.51 2.58
C GLN A 162 -14.23 3.89 4.04
N PRO A 163 -13.53 5.00 4.29
CA PRO A 163 -13.31 5.52 5.63
C PRO A 163 -14.63 5.98 6.27
N LEU A 164 -14.81 5.69 7.56
CA LEU A 164 -16.00 6.06 8.33
C LEU A 164 -15.82 7.34 9.16
N GLN A 165 -14.60 7.88 9.23
CA GLN A 165 -14.25 9.02 10.07
C GLN A 165 -13.47 10.06 9.30
N THR A 166 -13.85 11.33 9.48
CA THR A 166 -13.12 12.47 8.92
C THR A 166 -11.71 12.52 9.49
N GLY A 167 -10.74 12.89 8.68
CA GLY A 167 -9.34 12.96 9.11
C GLY A 167 -8.74 11.57 9.34
N TRP A 168 -9.30 10.51 8.75
CA TRP A 168 -8.81 9.14 8.92
C TRP A 168 -7.32 8.98 8.61
N LEU A 169 -6.78 9.81 7.70
CA LEU A 169 -5.36 9.79 7.36
C LEU A 169 -4.55 10.50 8.44
N THR A 170 -4.91 11.74 8.77
CA THR A 170 -4.12 12.59 9.68
C THR A 170 -4.27 12.22 11.15
N LYS A 171 -5.47 11.79 11.58
CA LYS A 171 -5.78 11.42 12.97
C LYS A 171 -5.79 9.92 13.23
N GLY A 172 -5.87 9.10 12.17
CA GLY A 172 -5.85 7.65 12.28
C GLY A 172 -4.53 7.06 11.82
N MET A 173 -4.34 7.03 10.50
CA MET A 173 -3.30 6.21 9.88
C MET A 173 -1.87 6.73 10.08
N LEU A 174 -1.64 8.05 10.07
CA LEU A 174 -0.31 8.61 10.31
C LEU A 174 0.18 8.37 11.76
N PRO A 175 -0.61 8.67 12.81
CA PRO A 175 -0.27 8.27 14.17
C PRO A 175 -0.03 6.76 14.32
N LEU A 176 -0.86 5.95 13.65
CA LEU A 176 -0.71 4.49 13.68
C LEU A 176 0.62 4.02 13.05
N ALA A 177 1.02 4.62 11.94
CA ALA A 177 2.31 4.32 11.31
C ALA A 177 3.49 4.74 12.18
N CYS A 178 3.35 5.86 12.87
CA CYS A 178 4.32 6.32 13.86
C CYS A 178 4.48 5.34 15.02
N MET A 179 3.37 4.86 15.60
CA MET A 179 3.42 3.84 16.65
C MET A 179 4.04 2.54 16.13
N ALA A 180 3.62 2.08 14.95
CA ALA A 180 4.16 0.87 14.34
C ALA A 180 5.68 0.94 14.12
N ALA A 181 6.19 2.10 13.70
CA ALA A 181 7.62 2.35 13.51
C ALA A 181 8.41 2.25 14.83
N VAL A 182 7.85 2.78 15.92
CA VAL A 182 8.48 2.75 17.25
C VAL A 182 8.42 1.35 17.87
N ASP A 183 7.28 0.67 17.74
CA ASP A 183 7.04 -0.65 18.31
C ASP A 183 7.70 -1.78 17.50
N GLY A 184 8.20 -1.49 16.30
CA GLY A 184 8.74 -2.49 15.38
C GLY A 184 7.66 -3.42 14.80
N ALA A 185 6.41 -2.96 14.74
CA ALA A 185 5.31 -3.73 14.17
C ALA A 185 5.37 -3.69 12.64
N TRP A 186 5.56 -4.86 12.02
CA TRP A 186 5.64 -4.95 10.55
C TRP A 186 4.28 -4.85 9.86
N MET A 187 3.19 -5.10 10.58
CA MET A 187 1.83 -4.91 10.08
C MET A 187 0.87 -4.50 11.20
N VAL A 188 -0.05 -3.60 10.87
CA VAL A 188 -1.18 -3.22 11.71
C VAL A 188 -2.47 -3.29 10.89
N GLY A 189 -3.39 -4.15 11.30
CA GLY A 189 -4.68 -4.36 10.64
C GLY A 189 -5.45 -5.51 11.26
N SER A 190 -6.65 -5.76 10.74
CA SER A 190 -7.42 -6.94 11.15
C SER A 190 -6.72 -8.23 10.68
N ILE A 191 -6.77 -9.27 11.48
CA ILE A 191 -6.29 -10.59 11.08
C ILE A 191 -7.50 -11.52 11.14
N SER A 192 -7.71 -12.30 10.08
CA SER A 192 -8.73 -13.34 10.09
C SER A 192 -8.44 -14.29 11.25
N ARG A 193 -9.28 -14.27 12.28
CA ARG A 193 -9.21 -15.21 13.39
C ARG A 193 -9.99 -16.46 12.98
N ASN A 194 -9.55 -17.14 11.91
CA ASN A 194 -10.07 -18.44 11.55
C ASN A 194 -9.24 -19.53 12.26
N PRO A 195 -9.72 -20.10 13.38
CA PRO A 195 -8.96 -21.08 14.16
C PRO A 195 -8.75 -22.41 13.41
N MET A 196 -9.44 -22.63 12.29
CA MET A 196 -9.35 -23.86 11.48
C MET A 196 -8.24 -23.80 10.43
N ASP A 197 -7.68 -22.62 10.14
CA ASP A 197 -6.65 -22.51 9.12
C ASP A 197 -5.55 -21.50 9.49
N TYR A 198 -4.68 -21.90 10.41
CA TYR A 198 -3.36 -21.31 10.67
C TYR A 198 -2.42 -21.38 9.43
N ARG A 199 -2.92 -21.82 8.27
CA ARG A 199 -2.24 -21.82 6.97
C ARG A 199 -2.86 -20.79 6.01
N ASP A 200 -3.83 -19.99 6.46
CA ASP A 200 -4.38 -18.90 5.68
C ASP A 200 -3.43 -17.69 5.76
N TYR A 201 -2.48 -17.65 4.82
CA TYR A 201 -1.51 -16.55 4.67
C TYR A 201 -2.12 -15.36 3.92
N HIS A 202 -3.43 -15.14 4.07
CA HIS A 202 -4.14 -14.05 3.43
C HIS A 202 -3.52 -12.72 3.88
N LEU A 203 -2.96 -11.98 2.93
CA LEU A 203 -2.53 -10.62 3.17
C LEU A 203 -3.78 -9.77 3.34
N ASN A 204 -3.85 -9.01 4.43
CA ASN A 204 -4.98 -8.13 4.64
C ASN A 204 -4.95 -6.98 3.61
N GLY A 205 -6.00 -6.88 2.80
CA GLY A 205 -6.21 -5.83 1.81
C GLY A 205 -6.35 -4.41 2.38
N ASN A 206 -6.49 -4.28 3.71
CA ASN A 206 -6.82 -3.04 4.42
C ASN A 206 -5.98 -2.88 5.69
N ALA A 207 -4.66 -2.96 5.53
CA ALA A 207 -3.70 -2.91 6.62
C ALA A 207 -2.50 -2.01 6.30
N LEU A 208 -1.91 -1.49 7.36
CA LEU A 208 -0.62 -0.81 7.32
C LEU A 208 0.50 -1.85 7.35
N TYR A 209 1.52 -1.68 6.52
CA TYR A 209 2.70 -2.54 6.47
C TYR A 209 3.98 -1.71 6.52
N ALA A 210 5.00 -2.24 7.20
CA ALA A 210 6.36 -1.72 7.14
C ALA A 210 7.09 -2.31 5.92
N VAL A 211 7.63 -1.44 5.05
CA VAL A 211 8.21 -1.80 3.75
C VAL A 211 9.55 -2.52 3.89
N GLN A 212 10.35 -2.13 4.89
CA GLN A 212 11.73 -2.59 5.06
C GLN A 212 11.89 -3.60 6.21
N ASP A 213 10.80 -4.01 6.86
CA ASP A 213 10.91 -4.93 8.00
C ASP A 213 11.51 -6.27 7.57
N LYS A 214 12.61 -6.66 8.22
CA LYS A 214 13.38 -7.84 7.87
C LYS A 214 12.61 -9.13 8.18
N ALA A 215 11.94 -9.18 9.33
CA ALA A 215 11.18 -10.37 9.73
C ALA A 215 10.05 -10.64 8.74
N PHE A 216 9.34 -9.59 8.32
CA PHE A 216 8.32 -9.69 7.30
C PHE A 216 8.89 -10.11 5.94
N ARG A 217 9.92 -9.42 5.43
CA ARG A 217 10.47 -9.69 4.10
C ARG A 217 11.16 -11.04 4.00
N GLN A 218 11.98 -11.40 4.98
CA GLN A 218 12.82 -12.60 4.92
C GLN A 218 12.11 -13.80 5.54
N GLU A 219 11.54 -13.67 6.73
CA GLU A 219 11.03 -14.82 7.49
C GLU A 219 9.60 -15.16 7.08
N TYR A 220 8.70 -14.17 7.05
CA TYR A 220 7.31 -14.39 6.67
C TYR A 220 7.17 -14.61 5.16
N LEU A 221 7.58 -13.64 4.34
CA LEU A 221 7.44 -13.70 2.89
C LEU A 221 8.42 -14.69 2.25
N GLY A 222 9.71 -14.60 2.61
CA GLY A 222 10.77 -15.43 2.04
C GLY A 222 10.70 -16.90 2.47
N ASP A 223 10.54 -17.15 3.77
CA ASP A 223 10.70 -18.48 4.32
C ASP A 223 9.39 -19.22 4.56
N HIS A 224 8.31 -18.53 4.95
CA HIS A 224 7.05 -19.20 5.27
C HIS A 224 6.15 -19.30 4.04
N VAL A 225 5.87 -18.17 3.40
CA VAL A 225 5.01 -18.11 2.23
C VAL A 225 5.66 -18.81 1.04
N ARG A 226 6.81 -18.33 0.55
CA ARG A 226 7.44 -18.90 -0.66
C ARG A 226 7.84 -20.38 -0.53
N ARG A 227 8.37 -20.84 0.61
CA ARG A 227 8.78 -22.25 0.77
C ARG A 227 7.59 -23.21 0.83
N ARG A 228 6.46 -22.78 1.39
CA ARG A 228 5.27 -23.63 1.47
C ARG A 228 4.58 -23.78 0.12
N TYR A 229 4.51 -22.72 -0.69
CA TYR A 229 4.01 -22.84 -2.07
C TYR A 229 4.92 -23.70 -2.95
N ARG A 230 6.26 -23.62 -2.79
CA ARG A 230 7.19 -24.55 -3.46
C ARG A 230 6.95 -26.02 -3.12
N ARG A 231 6.37 -26.33 -1.95
CA ARG A 231 6.02 -27.69 -1.54
C ARG A 231 4.62 -28.12 -2.01
N SER A 232 3.68 -27.18 -2.11
CA SER A 232 2.29 -27.45 -2.51
C SER A 232 2.08 -27.43 -4.03
N ALA A 233 2.85 -26.64 -4.77
CA ALA A 233 2.82 -26.63 -6.23
C ALA A 233 3.50 -27.90 -6.76
N ARG A 234 2.70 -28.88 -7.19
CA ARG A 234 3.16 -30.02 -8.02
C ARG A 234 3.51 -29.59 -9.46
N VAL A 235 3.98 -28.35 -9.65
CA VAL A 235 4.41 -27.81 -10.95
C VAL A 235 5.86 -27.37 -10.78
N PRO A 236 6.83 -27.99 -11.49
CA PRO A 236 8.21 -27.53 -11.45
C PRO A 236 8.29 -26.13 -12.06
N LEU A 237 8.60 -25.12 -11.25
CA LEU A 237 9.08 -23.83 -11.78
C LEU A 237 10.38 -24.11 -12.54
N ARG A 238 10.33 -24.00 -13.88
CA ARG A 238 11.54 -23.98 -14.70
C ARG A 238 12.43 -22.87 -14.17
N ARG A 239 13.66 -23.22 -13.76
CA ARG A 239 14.72 -22.25 -13.47
C ARG A 239 14.75 -21.26 -14.64
N ALA A 240 14.59 -19.97 -14.34
CA ALA A 240 14.87 -18.92 -15.31
C ALA A 240 16.25 -19.21 -15.90
N ALA A 241 16.29 -19.46 -17.22
CA ALA A 241 17.56 -19.62 -17.92
C ALA A 241 18.33 -18.31 -17.73
N ALA A 242 19.58 -18.41 -17.30
CA ALA A 242 20.48 -17.27 -17.22
C ALA A 242 20.44 -16.54 -18.57
N ALA A 243 20.19 -15.23 -18.53
CA ALA A 243 20.23 -14.40 -19.73
C ALA A 243 21.59 -14.59 -20.41
N PRO A 244 21.63 -14.81 -21.74
CA PRO A 244 22.89 -14.88 -22.46
C PRO A 244 23.61 -13.52 -22.37
N PRO A 245 24.95 -13.53 -22.30
CA PRO A 245 25.71 -12.29 -22.23
C PRO A 245 25.48 -11.44 -23.48
N LEU A 246 25.27 -10.14 -23.27
CA LEU A 246 25.16 -9.15 -24.33
C LEU A 246 26.41 -9.21 -25.21
N ALA A 247 26.21 -9.51 -26.50
CA ALA A 247 27.24 -9.39 -27.50
C ALA A 247 27.65 -7.92 -27.62
N VAL A 248 28.92 -7.64 -27.34
CA VAL A 248 29.55 -6.35 -27.63
C VAL A 248 29.77 -6.30 -29.13
N SER A 249 29.07 -5.40 -29.83
CA SER A 249 29.39 -5.07 -31.22
C SER A 249 30.52 -4.05 -31.21
N THR A 250 31.63 -4.40 -31.85
CA THR A 250 32.63 -3.48 -32.40
C THR A 250 32.06 -2.70 -33.57
#